data_AF-A0A1T0CVA3-F1
#
_entry.id   AF-A0A1T0CVA3-F1
#
_cell.length_a   1.000
_cell.length_b   1.000
_cell.length_c   1.000
_cell.angle_alpha   90.00
_cell.angle_beta   90.00
_cell.angle_gamma   90.00
#
_symmetry.space_group_name_H-M   'P 1'
#
loop_
_entity.id
_entity.type
_entity.pdbx_description
1 polymer ?
#
loop_
_entity_poly.entity_id
_entity_poly.type
_entity_poly.pdbx_seq_one_letter_code
_entity_poly.pdbx_strand_id
1 'polypeptide(L)'
;MSDNLEKTERLIREINLIHAKYSQDYFETGKVTKLNLSRTLKNVPIEHILSYRLNLHESINDYLLFANTKDITFYYRVKTSESIQDKIARHLARQNQYPVNNILNDIFGARIVLPSKDIALILENLDRFKEKYGLKNWYLRDVDGYIGIHVYFKNASNFYYPWELQIWDENDAVNNIKNHIAYKRDFVK
;
A
#
# COMPACT_ATOMS: atom_id res chain seq x y z
N MET A 1 -27.05 1.69 -3.85
CA MET A 1 -25.59 1.94 -3.99
C MET A 1 -25.03 0.90 -4.95
N SER A 2 -24.01 1.22 -5.75
CA SER A 2 -23.37 0.19 -6.60
C SER A 2 -22.72 -0.86 -5.70
N ASP A 3 -22.95 -2.14 -5.98
CA ASP A 3 -22.33 -3.28 -5.29
C ASP A 3 -20.80 -3.12 -5.17
N ASN A 4 -20.15 -2.57 -6.20
CA ASN A 4 -18.71 -2.32 -6.22
C ASN A 4 -18.26 -1.19 -5.28
N LEU A 5 -19.10 -0.18 -5.02
CA LEU A 5 -18.80 0.87 -4.04
C LEU A 5 -18.77 0.27 -2.63
N GLU A 6 -19.80 -0.50 -2.27
CA GLU A 6 -19.89 -1.15 -0.95
C GLU A 6 -18.75 -2.15 -0.73
N LYS A 7 -18.42 -2.93 -1.77
CA LYS A 7 -17.27 -3.84 -1.76
C LYS A 7 -15.95 -3.09 -1.60
N THR A 8 -15.76 -1.97 -2.30
CA THR A 8 -14.53 -1.16 -2.19
C THR A 8 -14.39 -0.53 -0.81
N GLU A 9 -15.47 0.03 -0.26
CA GLU A 9 -15.49 0.57 1.10
C GLU A 9 -15.16 -0.52 2.13
N ARG A 10 -15.77 -1.71 1.98
CA ARG A 10 -15.48 -2.87 2.83
C ARG A 10 -14.01 -3.27 2.72
N LEU A 11 -13.44 -3.35 1.52
CA LEU A 11 -12.02 -3.66 1.34
C LEU A 11 -11.10 -2.64 2.01
N ILE A 12 -11.37 -1.33 1.84
CA ILE A 12 -10.63 -0.25 2.51
C ILE A 12 -10.67 -0.44 4.03
N ARG A 13 -11.85 -0.71 4.59
CA ARG A 13 -12.01 -0.98 6.02
C ARG A 13 -11.19 -2.20 6.45
N GLU A 14 -11.30 -3.33 5.76
CA GLU A 14 -10.59 -4.56 6.11
C GLU A 14 -9.07 -4.37 6.03
N ILE A 15 -8.55 -3.74 4.97
CA ILE A 15 -7.11 -3.44 4.85
C ILE A 15 -6.64 -2.57 6.03
N ASN A 16 -7.42 -1.56 6.41
CA ASN A 16 -7.06 -0.68 7.52
C ASN A 16 -7.04 -1.42 8.87
N LEU A 17 -8.02 -2.30 9.12
CA LEU A 17 -8.10 -3.14 10.32
C LEU A 17 -6.94 -4.13 10.40
N ILE A 18 -6.63 -4.80 9.29
CA ILE A 18 -5.49 -5.72 9.20
C ILE A 18 -4.18 -4.96 9.42
N HIS A 19 -4.01 -3.79 8.81
CA HIS A 19 -2.83 -2.95 9.00
C HIS A 19 -2.63 -2.59 10.48
N ALA A 20 -3.71 -2.22 11.18
CA ALA A 20 -3.66 -1.90 12.60
C ALA A 20 -3.27 -3.13 13.43
N LYS A 21 -3.94 -4.25 13.20
CA LYS A 21 -3.74 -5.50 13.95
C LYS A 21 -2.33 -6.06 13.74
N TYR A 22 -1.89 -6.17 12.49
CA TYR A 22 -0.53 -6.60 12.18
C TYR A 22 0.52 -5.69 12.82
N SER A 23 0.33 -4.36 12.75
CA SER A 23 1.26 -3.42 13.37
C SER A 23 1.30 -3.57 14.89
N GLN A 24 0.15 -3.84 15.52
CA GLN A 24 0.06 -4.13 16.95
C GLN A 24 0.82 -5.42 17.29
N ASP A 25 0.53 -6.51 16.59
CA ASP A 25 1.16 -7.82 16.83
C ASP A 25 2.68 -7.77 16.60
N TYR A 26 3.13 -7.02 15.59
CA TYR A 26 4.55 -6.92 15.25
C TYR A 26 5.34 -6.05 16.23
N PHE A 27 4.81 -4.88 16.61
CA PHE A 27 5.57 -3.90 17.39
C PHE A 27 5.28 -3.91 18.90
N GLU A 28 4.09 -4.35 19.34
CA GLU A 28 3.69 -4.29 20.76
C GLU A 28 4.09 -5.52 21.57
N THR A 29 4.65 -6.55 20.94
CA THR A 29 5.20 -7.72 21.65
C THR A 29 6.52 -7.45 22.36
N GLY A 30 7.11 -6.26 22.15
CA GLY A 30 8.42 -5.88 22.69
C GLY A 30 9.61 -6.56 21.99
N LYS A 31 9.35 -7.47 21.04
CA LYS A 31 10.39 -8.19 20.28
C LYS A 31 11.06 -7.33 19.21
N VAL A 32 10.37 -6.29 18.74
CA VAL A 32 10.85 -5.39 17.70
C VAL A 32 10.80 -3.95 18.20
N THR A 33 11.92 -3.24 18.08
CA THR A 33 11.99 -1.83 18.45
C THR A 33 11.21 -0.97 17.46
N LYS A 34 10.33 -0.09 17.93
CA LYS A 34 9.65 0.87 17.06
C LYS A 34 10.61 1.96 16.62
N LEU A 35 10.69 2.20 15.31
CA LEU A 35 11.42 3.32 14.73
C LEU A 35 10.46 4.36 14.16
N ASN A 36 10.76 5.64 14.42
CA ASN A 36 9.97 6.72 13.86
C ASN A 36 10.31 6.90 12.37
N LEU A 37 9.37 6.52 11.51
CA LEU A 37 9.49 6.54 10.04
C LEU A 37 9.26 7.94 9.43
N SER A 38 8.97 8.96 10.25
CA SER A 38 9.05 10.36 9.80
C SER A 38 10.50 10.83 9.60
N ARG A 39 11.48 10.06 10.10
CA ARG A 39 12.90 10.29 9.88
C ARG A 39 13.31 9.86 8.47
N THR A 40 14.46 10.34 8.02
CA THR A 40 15.05 10.01 6.71
C THR A 40 15.71 8.63 6.72
N LEU A 41 15.99 8.06 5.54
CA LEU A 41 16.64 6.75 5.37
C LEU A 41 17.97 6.61 6.12
N LYS A 42 18.71 7.71 6.35
CA LYS A 42 19.96 7.69 7.13
C LYS A 42 19.77 7.26 8.59
N ASN A 43 18.55 7.37 9.11
CA ASN A 43 18.22 7.14 10.52
C ASN A 43 17.40 5.86 10.74
N VAL A 44 17.09 5.12 9.68
CA VAL A 44 16.30 3.89 9.74
C VAL A 44 17.11 2.77 9.10
N PRO A 45 17.59 1.78 9.87
CA PRO A 45 18.34 0.65 9.34
C PRO A 45 17.57 -0.11 8.25
N ILE A 46 18.25 -0.48 7.18
CA ILE A 46 17.65 -1.26 6.08
C ILE A 46 17.19 -2.63 6.58
N GLU A 47 17.95 -3.25 7.47
CA GLU A 47 17.59 -4.52 8.13
C GLU A 47 16.23 -4.44 8.84
N HIS A 48 15.91 -3.32 9.53
CA HIS A 48 14.62 -3.13 10.18
C HIS A 48 13.47 -3.14 9.17
N ILE A 49 13.67 -2.52 8.01
CA ILE A 49 12.69 -2.52 6.91
C ILE A 49 12.51 -3.93 6.34
N LEU A 50 13.61 -4.65 6.10
CA LEU A 50 13.58 -5.99 5.52
C LEU A 50 12.98 -7.02 6.49
N SER A 51 13.26 -6.91 7.79
CA SER A 51 12.64 -7.74 8.83
C SER A 51 11.13 -7.51 8.93
N TYR A 52 10.67 -6.25 8.88
CA TYR A 52 9.24 -5.95 8.83
C TYR A 52 8.59 -6.56 7.58
N ARG A 53 9.24 -6.39 6.42
CA ARG A 53 8.77 -6.97 5.14
C ARG A 53 8.67 -8.48 5.22
N LEU A 54 9.69 -9.17 5.75
CA LEU A 54 9.73 -10.62 5.81
C LEU A 54 8.61 -11.15 6.69
N ASN A 55 8.46 -10.61 7.91
CA ASN A 55 7.41 -11.04 8.81
C ASN A 55 6.02 -10.82 8.19
N LEU A 56 5.79 -9.66 7.57
CA LEU A 56 4.53 -9.36 6.89
C LEU A 56 4.27 -10.34 5.74
N HIS A 57 5.29 -10.70 4.97
CA HIS A 57 5.16 -11.65 3.88
C HIS A 57 4.71 -13.03 4.36
N GLU A 58 5.29 -13.52 5.46
CA GLU A 58 4.94 -14.81 6.04
C GLU A 58 3.53 -14.80 6.64
N SER A 59 3.13 -13.72 7.31
CA SER A 59 1.90 -13.72 8.11
C SER A 59 0.67 -13.12 7.44
N ILE A 60 0.79 -12.35 6.34
CA ILE A 60 -0.34 -11.58 5.80
C ILE A 60 -1.55 -12.45 5.42
N ASN A 61 -1.31 -13.67 4.94
CA ASN A 61 -2.38 -14.61 4.59
C ASN A 61 -3.21 -15.02 5.79
N ASP A 62 -2.62 -15.12 6.98
CA ASP A 62 -3.34 -15.47 8.21
C ASP A 62 -4.37 -14.39 8.57
N TYR A 63 -4.01 -13.11 8.37
CA TYR A 63 -4.94 -12.00 8.57
C TYR A 63 -6.04 -11.97 7.50
N LEU A 64 -5.66 -12.18 6.23
CA LEU A 64 -6.60 -12.16 5.11
C LEU A 64 -7.62 -13.31 5.18
N LEU A 65 -7.24 -14.47 5.72
CA LEU A 65 -8.14 -15.62 5.90
C LEU A 65 -9.38 -15.28 6.73
N PHE A 66 -9.24 -14.41 7.73
CA PHE A 66 -10.34 -14.01 8.63
C PHE A 66 -10.94 -12.64 8.27
N ALA A 67 -10.44 -11.99 7.22
CA ALA A 67 -10.93 -10.69 6.78
C ALA A 67 -12.31 -10.83 6.11
N ASN A 68 -13.15 -9.81 6.24
CA ASN A 68 -14.45 -9.78 5.56
C ASN A 68 -14.31 -9.32 4.09
N THR A 69 -13.55 -10.09 3.31
CA THR A 69 -13.29 -9.82 1.88
C THR A 69 -13.96 -10.84 0.96
N LYS A 70 -14.97 -11.56 1.47
CA LYS A 70 -15.48 -12.82 0.89
C LYS A 70 -15.88 -12.78 -0.59
N ASP A 71 -16.20 -11.67 -1.21
CA ASP A 71 -16.79 -11.65 -2.56
C ASP A 71 -16.17 -10.49 -3.36
N ILE A 72 -14.94 -10.17 -2.97
CA ILE A 72 -14.12 -9.10 -3.49
C ILE A 72 -12.94 -9.75 -4.20
N THR A 73 -12.90 -9.61 -5.52
CA THR A 73 -11.72 -9.99 -6.29
C THR A 73 -10.68 -8.88 -6.18
N PHE A 74 -9.61 -9.14 -5.43
CA PHE A 74 -8.47 -8.25 -5.32
C PHE A 74 -7.17 -9.05 -5.39
N TYR A 75 -6.10 -8.38 -5.80
CA TYR A 75 -4.76 -8.93 -5.86
C TYR A 75 -3.89 -8.18 -4.87
N TYR A 76 -2.99 -8.86 -4.19
CA TYR A 76 -2.07 -8.18 -3.29
C TYR A 76 -0.66 -8.72 -3.45
N ARG A 77 0.30 -7.97 -2.92
CA ARG A 77 1.68 -8.41 -2.75
C ARG A 77 2.32 -7.71 -1.58
N VAL A 78 3.27 -8.40 -0.97
CA VAL A 78 4.31 -7.78 -0.15
C VAL A 78 5.52 -7.52 -1.03
N LYS A 79 6.00 -6.28 -1.03
CA LYS A 79 7.10 -5.82 -1.89
C LYS A 79 8.34 -6.69 -1.68
N THR A 80 9.05 -7.04 -2.75
CA THR A 80 10.25 -7.89 -2.64
C THR A 80 11.42 -7.12 -2.04
N SER A 81 12.38 -7.85 -1.46
CA SER A 81 13.58 -7.27 -0.87
C SER A 81 14.39 -6.48 -1.91
N GLU A 82 14.51 -7.01 -3.14
CA GLU A 82 15.19 -6.39 -4.28
C GLU A 82 14.52 -5.06 -4.65
N SER A 83 13.19 -5.05 -4.71
CA SER A 83 12.43 -3.83 -5.02
C SER A 83 12.55 -2.77 -3.92
N ILE A 84 12.65 -3.18 -2.65
CA ILE A 84 12.91 -2.26 -1.52
C ILE A 84 14.32 -1.69 -1.63
N GLN A 85 15.33 -2.53 -1.84
CA GLN A 85 16.72 -2.12 -1.96
C GLN A 85 16.94 -1.18 -3.15
N ASP A 86 16.40 -1.50 -4.33
CA ASP A 86 16.42 -0.62 -5.50
C ASP A 86 15.77 0.75 -5.19
N LYS A 87 14.59 0.76 -4.56
CA LYS A 87 13.92 2.01 -4.18
C LYS A 87 14.79 2.84 -3.24
N ILE A 88 15.35 2.22 -2.20
CA ILE A 88 16.26 2.89 -1.24
C ILE A 88 17.49 3.44 -1.96
N ALA A 89 18.15 2.65 -2.80
CA ALA A 89 19.34 3.04 -3.55
C ALA A 89 19.06 4.26 -4.45
N ARG A 90 17.98 4.25 -5.22
CA ARG A 90 17.58 5.39 -6.06
C ARG A 90 17.30 6.66 -5.27
N HIS A 91 16.70 6.54 -4.08
CA HIS A 91 16.46 7.71 -3.21
C HIS A 91 17.75 8.24 -2.56
N LEU A 92 18.65 7.36 -2.12
CA LEU A 92 19.95 7.74 -1.57
C LEU A 92 20.84 8.40 -2.62
N ALA A 93 20.87 7.87 -3.86
CA ALA A 93 21.64 8.43 -4.97
C ALA A 93 21.20 9.85 -5.35
N ARG A 94 19.90 10.14 -5.26
CA ARG A 94 19.33 11.48 -5.49
C ARG A 94 19.50 12.43 -4.29
N GLN A 95 20.18 12.00 -3.23
CA GLN A 95 20.31 12.70 -1.95
C GLN A 95 18.95 13.15 -1.37
N ASN A 96 17.90 12.39 -1.64
CA ASN A 96 16.56 12.75 -1.20
C ASN A 96 16.44 12.67 0.32
N GLN A 97 16.03 13.78 0.94
CA GLN A 97 15.81 13.87 2.38
C GLN A 97 14.36 13.54 2.78
N TYR A 98 13.62 12.83 1.93
CA TYR A 98 12.25 12.46 2.24
C TYR A 98 12.19 11.47 3.42
N PRO A 99 11.13 11.57 4.25
CA PRO A 99 10.84 10.59 5.28
C PRO A 99 10.70 9.16 4.75
N VAL A 100 11.09 8.17 5.56
CA VAL A 100 10.95 6.74 5.20
C VAL A 100 9.50 6.36 4.93
N ASN A 101 8.54 6.90 5.68
CA ASN A 101 7.11 6.64 5.45
C ASN A 101 6.57 7.25 4.13
N ASN A 102 7.32 8.12 3.47
CA ASN A 102 6.98 8.62 2.13
C ASN A 102 7.69 7.78 1.05
N ILE A 103 8.92 7.35 1.32
CA ILE A 103 9.68 6.50 0.40
C ILE A 103 9.12 5.08 0.37
N LEU A 104 8.75 4.49 1.51
CA LEU A 104 8.24 3.12 1.63
C LEU A 104 6.76 3.14 2.00
N ASN A 105 5.97 3.74 1.13
CA ASN A 105 4.52 3.87 1.27
C ASN A 105 3.71 2.68 0.72
N ASP A 106 4.40 1.70 0.13
CA ASP A 106 3.80 0.58 -0.61
C ASP A 106 4.49 -0.77 -0.27
N ILE A 107 4.86 -0.99 1.00
CA ILE A 107 5.45 -2.27 1.44
C ILE A 107 4.44 -3.40 1.26
N PHE A 108 3.19 -3.19 1.69
CA PHE A 108 2.05 -3.97 1.24
C PHE A 108 1.29 -3.17 0.20
N GLY A 109 0.97 -3.82 -0.91
CA GLY A 109 0.17 -3.25 -1.98
C GLY A 109 -0.97 -4.20 -2.35
N ALA A 110 -2.20 -3.71 -2.25
CA ALA A 110 -3.39 -4.37 -2.80
C ALA A 110 -3.87 -3.66 -4.07
N ARG A 111 -4.65 -4.35 -4.87
CA ARG A 111 -5.20 -3.84 -6.12
C ARG A 111 -6.56 -4.43 -6.42
N ILE A 112 -7.47 -3.57 -6.84
CA ILE A 112 -8.75 -3.94 -7.45
C ILE A 112 -8.85 -3.33 -8.85
N VAL A 113 -9.61 -3.98 -9.72
CA VAL A 113 -9.93 -3.51 -11.07
C VAL A 113 -11.45 -3.43 -11.16
N LEU A 114 -11.97 -2.28 -11.55
CA LEU A 114 -13.41 -1.98 -11.56
C LEU A 114 -13.84 -1.42 -12.92
N PRO A 115 -15.12 -1.56 -13.30
CA PRO A 115 -15.69 -0.87 -14.46
C PRO A 115 -15.66 0.66 -14.29
N SER A 116 -15.55 1.40 -15.40
CA SER A 116 -15.43 2.87 -15.37
C SER A 116 -16.55 3.60 -14.63
N LYS A 117 -17.79 3.09 -14.74
CA LYS A 117 -18.94 3.67 -14.02
C LYS A 117 -18.76 3.66 -12.51
N ASP A 118 -18.05 2.65 -11.98
CA ASP A 118 -17.82 2.50 -10.56
C ASP A 118 -16.63 3.37 -10.11
N ILE A 119 -15.62 3.58 -10.97
CA ILE A 119 -14.48 4.47 -10.69
C ILE A 119 -14.93 5.89 -10.34
N ALA A 120 -15.84 6.48 -11.12
CA ALA A 120 -16.39 7.81 -10.84
C ALA A 120 -17.08 7.86 -9.46
N LEU A 121 -17.90 6.85 -9.17
CA LEU A 121 -18.58 6.73 -7.89
C LEU A 121 -17.60 6.54 -6.71
N ILE A 122 -16.51 5.78 -6.90
CA ILE A 122 -15.45 5.66 -5.90
C ILE A 122 -14.83 7.03 -5.62
N LEU A 123 -14.44 7.78 -6.66
CA LEU A 123 -13.80 9.10 -6.53
C LEU A 123 -14.64 10.06 -5.68
N GLU A 124 -15.95 10.12 -5.93
CA GLU A 124 -16.89 10.97 -5.18
C GLU A 124 -16.98 10.62 -3.68
N ASN A 125 -16.60 9.39 -3.28
CA ASN A 125 -16.72 8.91 -1.91
C ASN A 125 -15.36 8.80 -1.18
N LEU A 126 -14.22 8.99 -1.85
CA LEU A 126 -12.89 8.78 -1.25
C LEU A 126 -12.58 9.75 -0.12
N ASP A 127 -13.01 11.01 -0.18
CA ASP A 127 -12.82 11.96 0.92
C ASP A 127 -13.60 11.53 2.16
N ARG A 128 -14.85 11.09 1.98
CA ARG A 128 -15.65 10.50 3.07
C ARG A 128 -14.97 9.26 3.66
N PHE A 129 -14.43 8.37 2.82
CA PHE A 129 -13.72 7.18 3.28
C PHE A 129 -12.43 7.54 4.04
N LYS A 130 -11.68 8.52 3.55
CA LYS A 130 -10.46 9.01 4.19
C LYS A 130 -10.74 9.49 5.61
N GLU A 131 -11.78 10.30 5.79
CA GLU A 131 -12.19 10.79 7.11
C GLU A 131 -12.71 9.67 8.00
N LYS A 132 -13.66 8.88 7.50
CA LYS A 132 -14.33 7.81 8.25
C LYS A 132 -13.35 6.75 8.78
N TYR A 133 -12.33 6.40 8.00
CA TYR A 133 -11.36 5.34 8.34
C TYR A 133 -9.99 5.87 8.75
N GLY A 134 -9.79 7.19 8.83
CA GLY A 134 -8.50 7.79 9.22
C GLY A 134 -7.36 7.43 8.26
N LEU A 135 -7.63 7.37 6.96
CA LEU A 135 -6.64 7.02 5.94
C LEU A 135 -5.55 8.12 5.84
N LYS A 136 -4.34 7.76 5.41
CA LYS A 136 -3.22 8.72 5.27
C LYS A 136 -3.57 9.80 4.23
N ASN A 137 -3.88 9.35 3.02
CA ASN A 137 -4.32 10.18 1.91
C ASN A 137 -4.81 9.30 0.75
N TRP A 138 -5.41 9.91 -0.26
CA TRP A 138 -5.59 9.30 -1.57
C TRP A 138 -5.21 10.31 -2.67
N TYR A 139 -4.90 9.83 -3.88
CA TYR A 139 -4.78 10.68 -5.06
C TYR A 139 -5.03 9.88 -6.35
N LEU A 140 -5.49 10.56 -7.39
CA LEU A 140 -5.50 10.04 -8.76
C LEU A 140 -4.13 10.24 -9.39
N ARG A 141 -3.51 9.16 -9.86
CA ARG A 141 -2.30 9.22 -10.67
C ARG A 141 -2.69 9.09 -12.12
N ASP A 142 -2.35 10.08 -12.91
CA ASP A 142 -2.49 10.08 -14.37
C ASP A 142 -1.19 10.62 -14.97
N VAL A 143 -0.27 9.71 -15.32
CA VAL A 143 1.07 10.06 -15.81
C VAL A 143 1.55 9.00 -16.79
N ASP A 144 2.01 9.41 -17.97
CA ASP A 144 2.64 8.54 -18.99
C ASP A 144 1.80 7.29 -19.33
N GLY A 145 0.49 7.46 -19.43
CA GLY A 145 -0.47 6.38 -19.70
C GLY A 145 -0.74 5.46 -18.51
N TYR A 146 -0.16 5.71 -17.34
CA TYR A 146 -0.59 5.07 -16.10
C TYR A 146 -1.72 5.86 -15.46
N ILE A 147 -2.89 5.24 -15.32
CA ILE A 147 -4.07 5.84 -14.68
C ILE A 147 -4.53 4.94 -13.53
N GLY A 148 -4.54 5.47 -12.31
CA GLY A 148 -5.02 4.72 -11.15
C GLY A 148 -5.19 5.56 -9.90
N ILE A 149 -6.15 5.19 -9.08
CA ILE A 149 -6.36 5.81 -7.77
C ILE A 149 -5.47 5.08 -6.76
N HIS A 150 -4.71 5.83 -5.98
CA HIS A 150 -3.88 5.31 -4.90
C HIS A 150 -4.46 5.74 -3.56
N VAL A 151 -4.76 4.78 -2.69
CA VAL A 151 -5.26 4.99 -1.32
C VAL A 151 -4.19 4.51 -0.35
N TYR A 152 -3.78 5.35 0.60
CA TYR A 152 -2.71 5.04 1.56
C TYR A 152 -3.22 4.86 2.98
N PHE A 153 -2.73 3.83 3.64
CA PHE A 153 -3.04 3.48 5.02
C PHE A 153 -1.82 3.78 5.90
N LYS A 154 -2.02 4.40 7.06
CA LYS A 154 -0.94 4.57 8.06
C LYS A 154 -1.39 4.36 9.50
N ASN A 155 -2.69 4.09 9.74
CA ASN A 155 -3.28 4.00 11.08
C ASN A 155 -2.83 5.13 12.02
N ALA A 156 -2.82 6.37 11.51
CA ALA A 156 -2.37 7.59 12.19
C ALA A 156 -0.98 7.54 12.89
N SER A 157 -0.13 6.55 12.59
CA SER A 157 1.15 6.34 13.29
C SER A 157 2.34 6.61 12.39
N ASN A 158 3.36 7.27 12.94
CA ASN A 158 4.67 7.41 12.27
C ASN A 158 5.58 6.19 12.53
N PHE A 159 5.16 5.23 13.35
CA PHE A 159 5.91 4.01 13.64
C PHE A 159 5.50 2.84 12.74
N TYR A 160 4.36 2.97 12.04
CA TYR A 160 3.83 1.93 11.17
C TYR A 160 4.15 2.24 9.72
N TYR A 161 4.69 1.23 9.02
CA TYR A 161 4.95 1.35 7.59
C TYR A 161 3.63 1.50 6.83
N PRO A 162 3.50 2.50 5.94
CA PRO A 162 2.26 2.67 5.20
C PRO A 162 2.01 1.57 4.19
N TRP A 163 0.74 1.27 3.97
CA TRP A 163 0.25 0.33 2.97
C TRP A 163 -0.48 1.08 1.85
N GLU A 164 -0.64 0.44 0.70
CA GLU A 164 -1.30 1.02 -0.47
C GLU A 164 -2.41 0.11 -1.02
N LEU A 165 -3.54 0.69 -1.41
CA LEU A 165 -4.54 0.09 -2.29
C LEU A 165 -4.57 0.87 -3.61
N GLN A 166 -4.43 0.16 -4.72
CA GLN A 166 -4.61 0.68 -6.06
C GLN A 166 -6.00 0.30 -6.60
N ILE A 167 -6.75 1.29 -7.09
CA ILE A 167 -8.04 1.07 -7.73
C ILE A 167 -7.88 1.48 -9.18
N TRP A 168 -8.02 0.51 -10.09
CA TRP A 168 -7.82 0.71 -11.52
C TRP A 168 -9.12 0.57 -12.28
N ASP A 169 -9.25 1.36 -13.34
CA ASP A 169 -10.22 1.12 -14.38
C ASP A 169 -9.80 -0.13 -15.19
N GLU A 170 -10.77 -0.96 -15.57
CA GLU A 170 -10.53 -2.12 -16.43
C GLU A 170 -9.94 -1.75 -17.79
N ASN A 171 -10.28 -0.57 -18.32
CA ASN A 171 -9.75 -0.06 -19.58
C ASN A 171 -8.26 0.30 -19.48
N ASP A 172 -7.79 0.70 -18.30
CA ASP A 172 -6.40 1.10 -18.05
C ASP A 172 -5.53 -0.05 -17.52
N ALA A 173 -6.15 -1.14 -17.03
CA ALA A 173 -5.46 -2.21 -16.32
C ALA A 173 -4.29 -2.81 -17.13
N VAL A 174 -4.48 -3.06 -18.43
CA VAL A 174 -3.42 -3.61 -19.29
C VAL A 174 -2.26 -2.63 -19.43
N ASN A 175 -2.54 -1.35 -19.65
CA ASN A 175 -1.50 -0.35 -19.81
C ASN A 175 -0.76 -0.08 -18.50
N ASN A 176 -1.47 -0.12 -17.38
CA ASN A 176 -0.90 -0.03 -16.04
C ASN A 176 0.07 -1.18 -15.75
N ILE A 177 -0.24 -2.40 -16.20
CA ILE A 177 0.69 -3.54 -16.09
C ILE A 177 1.93 -3.33 -16.95
N LYS A 178 1.76 -2.91 -18.22
CA LYS A 178 2.90 -2.63 -19.12
C LYS A 178 3.85 -1.58 -18.52
N ASN A 179 3.29 -0.46 -18.04
CA ASN A 179 4.05 0.57 -17.34
C ASN A 179 4.75 0.03 -16.07
N HIS A 180 4.07 -0.81 -15.29
CA HIS A 180 4.68 -1.41 -14.11
C HIS A 180 5.84 -2.36 -14.47
N ILE A 181 5.77 -3.08 -15.59
CA ILE A 181 6.86 -3.93 -16.06
C ILE A 181 8.04 -3.05 -16.52
N ALA A 182 7.77 -2.06 -17.37
CA ALA A 182 8.80 -1.22 -18.00
C ALA A 182 9.59 -0.34 -17.01
N TYR A 183 8.97 0.11 -15.90
CA TYR A 183 9.60 1.08 -14.99
C TYR A 183 9.86 0.57 -13.57
N LYS A 184 9.33 -0.61 -13.21
CA LYS A 184 9.41 -1.12 -11.83
C LYS A 184 9.84 -2.58 -11.74
N ARG A 185 10.26 -3.22 -12.83
CA ARG A 185 10.71 -4.61 -12.83
C ARG A 185 12.08 -4.81 -13.48
N ASP A 186 12.89 -3.76 -13.61
CA ASP A 186 14.24 -3.86 -14.18
C ASP A 186 15.14 -4.84 -13.40
N PHE A 187 14.81 -5.12 -12.14
CA PHE A 187 15.50 -6.11 -11.30
C PHE A 187 15.02 -7.56 -11.50
N VAL A 188 13.91 -7.78 -12.20
CA VAL A 188 13.38 -9.12 -12.52
C VAL A 188 13.98 -9.54 -13.86
N LYS A 189 14.86 -10.55 -13.83
CA LYS A 189 15.51 -11.12 -15.03
C LYS A 189 14.71 -12.25 -15.64
#